data_AF-A0A819PP20-F1
#
_entry.id   AF-A0A819PP20-F1
#
_cell.length_a   1.000
_cell.length_b   1.000
_cell.length_c   1.000
_cell.angle_alpha   90.00
_cell.angle_beta   90.00
_cell.angle_gamma   90.00
#
_symmetry.space_group_name_H-M   'P 1'
#
loop_
_entity.id
_entity.type
_entity.pdbx_description
1 polymer ?
#
loop_
_entity_poly.entity_id
_entity_poly.type
_entity_poly.pdbx_seq_one_letter_code
_entity_poly.pdbx_strand_id
1 'polypeptide(L)'
;MYYYYNHGCLPLPGAPLCELTVYLDYIPTQINNFLVAQLSIERFLLVVKPFIFHRARGQKYSYAIIFHYIGLFVAISFPCIYYPTIMQNGASTIDLDDPSQTPTCDLWYARDVYETFDLLITFTPYSLVLFTHLLLITVLLYRKFVIADRQRRQAGSRKYRRLLFSLNLFLIWFLLTWSPWVLYDFFQSVLNFTYSVYIDAITTFI
;
A
#
# COMPACT_ATOMS: atom_id res chain seq x y z
N MET A 1 2.24 3.96 9.15
CA MET A 1 1.12 4.60 9.88
C MET A 1 1.59 5.34 11.15
N TYR A 2 2.72 4.94 11.75
CA TYR A 2 3.36 5.57 12.92
C TYR A 2 3.64 7.09 12.84
N TYR A 3 3.83 7.63 11.64
CA TYR A 3 4.10 9.06 11.46
C TYR A 3 2.90 9.96 11.84
N TYR A 4 1.67 9.49 11.64
CA TYR A 4 0.47 10.28 11.97
C TYR A 4 0.13 10.25 13.47
N TYR A 5 0.67 9.29 14.22
CA TYR A 5 0.41 9.15 15.65
C TYR A 5 1.34 10.00 16.54
N ASN A 6 2.46 10.49 16.00
CA ASN A 6 3.43 11.32 16.74
C ASN A 6 3.31 12.83 16.46
N HIS A 7 2.43 13.24 15.55
CA HIS A 7 2.11 14.65 15.36
C HIS A 7 0.94 14.99 16.26
N GLY A 8 1.26 15.57 17.43
CA GLY A 8 0.30 15.91 18.48
C GLY A 8 -0.99 16.52 17.94
N CYS A 9 -2.11 16.01 18.46
CA CYS A 9 -3.43 16.47 18.07
C CYS A 9 -3.62 17.92 18.57
N LEU A 10 -3.55 18.90 17.66
CA LEU A 10 -3.76 20.32 17.99
C LEU A 10 -5.11 20.50 18.72
N PRO A 11 -5.14 21.10 19.94
CA PRO A 11 -6.38 21.35 20.63
C PRO A 11 -7.28 22.28 19.80
N LEU A 12 -8.57 21.94 19.76
CA LEU A 12 -9.62 22.33 18.81
C LEU A 12 -9.62 23.81 18.38
N PRO A 13 -9.78 24.11 17.07
CA PRO A 13 -10.62 23.42 16.07
C PRO A 13 -9.93 22.34 15.18
N GLY A 14 -8.74 21.85 15.54
CA GLY A 14 -7.90 20.96 14.72
C GLY A 14 -8.33 19.49 14.55
N ALA A 15 -9.24 18.93 15.36
CA ALA A 15 -9.58 17.50 15.30
C ALA A 15 -10.15 17.02 13.94
N PRO A 16 -11.20 17.65 13.37
CA PRO A 16 -11.70 17.25 12.06
C PRO A 16 -10.70 17.54 10.92
N LEU A 17 -9.83 18.54 11.10
CA LEU A 17 -8.74 18.83 10.16
C LEU A 17 -7.66 17.74 10.19
N CYS A 18 -7.30 17.25 11.37
CA CYS A 18 -6.35 16.15 11.55
C CYS A 18 -6.87 14.87 10.88
N GLU A 19 -8.12 14.49 11.16
CA GLU A 19 -8.76 13.34 10.51
C GLU A 19 -8.80 13.52 8.99
N LEU A 20 -9.21 14.71 8.50
CA LEU A 20 -9.22 15.02 7.07
C LEU A 20 -7.83 14.89 6.42
N THR A 21 -6.75 15.36 7.08
CA THR A 21 -5.40 15.23 6.52
C THR A 21 -4.97 13.78 6.37
N VAL A 22 -5.26 12.92 7.35
CA VAL A 22 -4.98 11.48 7.26
C VAL A 22 -5.73 10.87 6.06
N TYR A 23 -6.99 11.27 5.82
CA TYR A 23 -7.75 10.79 4.65
C TYR A 23 -7.19 11.27 3.33
N LEU A 24 -6.85 12.56 3.24
CA LEU A 24 -6.34 13.16 2.02
C LEU A 24 -5.02 12.53 1.59
N ASP A 25 -4.26 11.95 2.52
CA ASP A 25 -3.04 11.21 2.20
C ASP A 25 -3.32 9.71 1.96
N TYR A 26 -4.20 9.09 2.75
CA TYR A 26 -4.45 7.64 2.69
C TYR A 26 -5.25 7.22 1.44
N ILE A 27 -6.30 7.95 1.07
CA ILE A 27 -7.13 7.65 -0.10
C ILE A 27 -6.30 7.60 -1.41
N PRO A 28 -5.55 8.65 -1.78
CA PRO A 28 -4.76 8.61 -3.01
C PRO A 28 -3.66 7.56 -2.94
N THR A 29 -3.10 7.28 -1.75
CA THR A 29 -2.12 6.21 -1.56
C THR A 29 -2.71 4.84 -1.93
N GLN A 30 -3.87 4.49 -1.39
CA GLN A 30 -4.52 3.21 -1.68
C GLN A 30 -4.91 3.10 -3.16
N ILE A 31 -5.52 4.15 -3.71
CA ILE A 31 -5.87 4.21 -5.14
C ILE A 31 -4.62 4.01 -6.00
N ASN A 32 -3.52 4.69 -5.68
CA ASN A 32 -2.27 4.59 -6.42
C ASN A 32 -1.70 3.16 -6.35
N ASN A 33 -1.72 2.51 -5.19
CA ASN A 33 -1.25 1.13 -5.02
C ASN A 33 -2.00 0.16 -5.96
N PHE A 34 -3.32 0.24 -6.01
CA PHE A 34 -4.16 -0.60 -6.87
C PHE A 34 -3.96 -0.28 -8.36
N LEU A 35 -3.81 0.99 -8.74
CA LEU A 35 -3.52 1.39 -10.12
C LEU A 35 -2.15 0.89 -10.59
N VAL A 36 -1.13 0.96 -9.73
CA VAL A 36 0.21 0.43 -10.02
C VAL A 36 0.15 -1.09 -10.20
N ALA A 37 -0.60 -1.80 -9.37
CA ALA A 37 -0.82 -3.23 -9.50
C ALA A 37 -1.51 -3.61 -10.83
N GLN A 38 -2.56 -2.89 -11.21
CA GLN A 38 -3.20 -3.06 -12.51
C GLN A 38 -2.22 -2.81 -13.66
N LEU A 39 -1.45 -1.72 -13.62
CA LEU A 39 -0.47 -1.38 -14.66
C LEU A 39 0.58 -2.49 -14.81
N SER A 40 0.98 -3.12 -13.71
CA SER A 40 1.88 -4.28 -13.70
C SER A 40 1.24 -5.50 -14.39
N ILE A 41 -0.03 -5.79 -14.10
CA ILE A 41 -0.79 -6.88 -14.75
C ILE A 41 -0.96 -6.62 -16.26
N GLU A 42 -1.37 -5.42 -16.65
CA GLU A 42 -1.56 -5.05 -18.05
C GLU A 42 -0.28 -5.27 -18.85
N ARG A 43 0.85 -4.88 -18.26
CA ARG A 43 2.17 -5.07 -18.85
C ARG A 43 2.54 -6.53 -18.97
N PHE A 44 2.28 -7.33 -17.93
CA PHE A 44 2.48 -8.77 -17.98
C PHE A 44 1.66 -9.40 -19.13
N LEU A 45 0.37 -9.07 -19.23
CA LEU A 45 -0.49 -9.58 -20.31
C LEU A 45 -0.01 -9.15 -21.70
N LEU A 46 0.43 -7.90 -21.85
CA LEU A 46 0.96 -7.36 -23.09
C LEU A 46 2.25 -8.07 -23.55
N VAL A 47 3.13 -8.49 -22.64
CA VAL A 47 4.37 -9.22 -22.99
C VAL A 47 4.11 -10.71 -23.20
N VAL A 48 3.35 -11.35 -22.31
CA VAL A 48 3.16 -12.80 -22.30
C VAL A 48 2.08 -13.24 -23.29
N LYS A 49 0.93 -12.54 -23.33
CA LYS A 49 -0.27 -12.91 -24.10
C LYS A 49 -0.80 -11.72 -24.93
N PRO A 50 -0.06 -11.24 -25.95
CA PRO A 50 -0.41 -10.04 -26.72
C PRO A 50 -1.77 -10.14 -27.45
N PHE A 51 -2.16 -11.34 -27.90
CA PHE A 51 -3.46 -11.56 -28.56
C PHE A 51 -4.65 -11.29 -27.63
N ILE A 52 -4.57 -11.78 -26.39
CA ILE A 52 -5.61 -11.55 -25.38
C ILE A 52 -5.67 -10.07 -25.02
N PHE A 53 -4.52 -9.42 -24.87
CA PHE A 53 -4.44 -7.99 -24.58
C PHE A 53 -5.08 -7.12 -25.68
N HIS A 54 -4.89 -7.46 -26.96
CA HIS A 54 -5.53 -6.74 -28.06
C HIS A 54 -7.05 -6.90 -28.07
N ARG A 55 -7.56 -8.11 -27.79
CA ARG A 55 -9.00 -8.37 -27.67
C ARG A 55 -9.62 -7.65 -26.48
N ALA A 56 -8.90 -7.57 -25.36
CA ALA A 56 -9.34 -6.92 -24.13
C ALA A 56 -9.14 -5.39 -24.13
N ARG A 57 -8.66 -4.79 -25.23
CA ARG A 57 -8.31 -3.35 -25.26
C ARG A 57 -9.46 -2.43 -24.88
N GLY A 58 -10.71 -2.78 -25.25
CA GLY A 58 -11.91 -2.02 -24.88
C GLY A 58 -12.27 -2.13 -23.40
N GLN A 59 -11.87 -3.22 -22.72
CA GLN A 59 -12.19 -3.46 -21.30
C GLN A 59 -11.18 -2.82 -20.34
N LYS A 60 -10.07 -2.26 -20.84
CA LYS A 60 -9.03 -1.65 -20.00
C LYS A 60 -9.56 -0.52 -19.11
N TYR A 61 -10.42 0.33 -19.68
CA TYR A 61 -11.03 1.42 -18.92
C TYR A 61 -11.93 0.88 -17.80
N SER A 62 -12.66 -0.21 -18.07
CA SER A 62 -13.47 -0.89 -17.06
C SER A 62 -12.62 -1.44 -15.91
N TYR A 63 -11.47 -2.06 -16.21
CA TYR A 63 -10.54 -2.52 -15.15
C TYR A 63 -9.97 -1.37 -14.34
N ALA A 64 -9.57 -0.26 -14.99
CA ALA A 64 -9.09 0.94 -14.30
C ALA A 64 -10.13 1.50 -13.33
N ILE A 65 -11.38 1.59 -13.79
CA ILE A 65 -12.49 2.04 -12.96
C ILE A 65 -12.72 1.08 -11.78
N ILE A 66 -12.69 -0.23 -12.01
CA ILE A 66 -12.86 -1.23 -10.94
C ILE A 66 -11.76 -1.12 -9.89
N PHE A 67 -10.48 -1.08 -10.29
CA PHE A 67 -9.36 -0.96 -9.35
C PHE A 67 -9.38 0.37 -8.59
N HIS A 68 -9.83 1.45 -9.24
CA HIS A 68 -10.05 2.74 -8.59
C HIS A 68 -11.14 2.67 -7.51
N TYR A 69 -12.29 2.07 -7.82
CA TYR A 69 -13.36 1.89 -6.85
C TYR A 69 -13.00 0.91 -5.72
N ILE A 70 -12.19 -0.12 -5.98
CA ILE A 70 -11.66 -0.99 -4.94
C ILE A 70 -10.76 -0.19 -3.99
N GLY A 71 -9.83 0.60 -4.51
CA GLY A 71 -8.96 1.45 -3.70
C GLY A 71 -9.75 2.48 -2.89
N LEU A 72 -10.76 3.09 -3.49
CA LEU A 72 -11.66 4.03 -2.82
C LEU A 72 -12.50 3.34 -1.73
N PHE A 73 -13.07 2.17 -2.03
CA PHE A 73 -13.86 1.39 -1.08
C PHE A 73 -13.03 0.97 0.11
N VAL A 74 -11.81 0.46 -0.13
CA VAL A 74 -10.83 0.16 0.91
C VAL A 74 -10.56 1.39 1.78
N ALA A 75 -10.31 2.54 1.15
CA ALA A 75 -9.93 3.74 1.87
C ALA A 75 -11.08 4.30 2.72
N ILE A 76 -12.32 4.26 2.21
CA ILE A 76 -13.52 4.71 2.94
C ILE A 76 -13.96 3.68 4.00
N SER A 77 -13.71 2.39 3.77
CA SER A 77 -14.02 1.34 4.75
C SER A 77 -13.07 1.37 5.95
N PHE A 78 -12.04 2.22 5.91
CA PHE A 78 -11.12 2.36 7.03
C PHE A 78 -11.84 2.99 8.23
N PRO A 79 -11.80 2.34 9.40
CA PRO A 79 -12.63 2.64 10.58
C PRO A 79 -12.47 4.05 11.13
N CYS A 80 -11.39 4.78 10.81
CA CYS A 80 -11.23 6.16 11.27
C CYS A 80 -12.46 7.03 10.95
N ILE A 81 -13.26 6.69 9.91
CA ILE A 81 -14.44 7.50 9.53
C ILE A 81 -15.59 7.26 10.50
N TYR A 82 -15.70 6.02 10.98
CA TYR A 82 -16.83 5.54 11.76
C TYR A 82 -16.56 5.64 13.26
N TYR A 83 -15.29 5.61 13.65
CA TYR A 83 -14.84 5.67 15.03
C TYR A 83 -14.05 6.96 15.22
N PRO A 84 -14.68 8.02 15.76
CA PRO A 84 -13.95 9.22 16.11
C PRO A 84 -12.81 8.84 17.05
N THR A 85 -11.64 9.43 16.81
CA THR A 85 -10.51 9.29 17.74
C THR A 85 -10.99 9.71 19.14
N ILE A 86 -11.07 8.76 20.07
CA ILE A 86 -11.29 9.12 21.46
C ILE A 86 -9.96 9.73 21.89
N MET A 87 -9.94 11.02 22.21
CA MET A 87 -8.85 11.56 23.02
C MET A 87 -8.87 10.79 24.34
N GLN A 88 -8.13 9.68 24.42
CA GLN A 88 -7.78 9.13 25.70
C GLN A 88 -6.83 10.14 26.31
N ASN A 89 -7.33 10.85 27.31
CA ASN A 89 -6.50 11.47 28.31
C ASN A 89 -5.71 10.33 28.99
N GLY A 90 -4.60 9.90 28.37
CA GLY A 90 -3.63 8.97 28.95
C GLY A 90 -3.01 9.52 30.24
N ALA A 91 -3.27 10.79 30.56
CA ALA A 91 -3.08 11.36 31.88
C ALA A 91 -4.44 11.80 32.43
N SER A 92 -4.86 11.20 33.54
CA SER A 92 -5.92 11.74 34.40
C SER A 92 -5.63 13.15 34.95
N THR A 93 -4.51 13.76 34.59
CA THR A 93 -4.10 15.14 34.83
C THR A 93 -3.11 15.56 33.74
N ILE A 94 -3.59 16.13 32.64
CA ILE A 94 -2.71 16.86 31.71
C ILE A 94 -2.32 18.15 32.44
N ASP A 95 -1.07 18.21 32.89
CA ASP A 95 -0.50 19.46 33.40
C ASP A 95 -0.28 20.36 32.17
N LEU A 96 -1.08 21.43 32.05
CA LEU A 96 -1.02 22.38 30.93
C LEU A 96 0.34 23.12 30.83
N ASP A 97 1.18 22.97 31.84
CA ASP A 97 2.51 23.58 31.94
C ASP A 97 3.64 22.70 31.37
N ASP A 98 3.36 21.47 30.93
CA ASP A 98 4.36 20.57 30.34
C ASP A 98 4.23 20.51 28.79
N PRO A 99 5.04 21.27 28.03
CA PRO A 99 5.00 21.27 26.56
C PRO A 99 5.50 19.95 25.95
N SER A 100 5.99 18.99 26.76
CA SER A 100 6.38 17.67 26.28
C SER A 100 5.20 16.69 26.13
N GLN A 101 4.05 16.99 26.74
CA GLN A 101 2.85 16.17 26.64
C GLN A 101 2.09 16.51 25.36
N THR A 102 2.39 15.78 24.29
CA THR A 102 1.61 15.83 23.06
C THR A 102 0.38 14.93 23.21
N PRO A 103 -0.84 15.45 23.00
CA PRO A 103 -2.04 14.62 23.04
C PRO A 103 -1.95 13.57 21.93
N THR A 104 -1.87 12.31 22.35
CA THR A 104 -1.87 11.15 21.47
C THR A 104 -3.30 10.76 21.17
N CYS A 105 -3.65 10.70 19.89
CA CYS A 105 -4.94 10.20 19.46
C CYS A 105 -4.87 8.65 19.45
N ASP A 106 -5.15 8.02 20.60
CA ASP A 106 -5.20 6.56 20.68
C ASP A 106 -6.51 6.03 20.09
N LEU A 107 -6.39 5.26 19.00
CA LEU A 107 -7.52 4.59 18.37
C LEU A 107 -7.92 3.36 19.18
N TRP A 108 -9.20 3.35 19.57
CA TRP A 108 -10.13 2.27 19.90
C TRP A 108 -9.65 0.81 20.14
N TYR A 109 -10.40 0.08 20.97
CA TYR A 109 -10.25 -1.34 21.39
C TYR A 109 -10.05 -2.41 20.30
N ALA A 110 -10.09 -2.07 19.01
CA ALA A 110 -9.88 -2.99 17.88
C ALA A 110 -8.71 -2.59 16.97
N ARG A 111 -7.80 -1.71 17.45
CA ARG A 111 -6.62 -1.22 16.73
C ARG A 111 -5.84 -2.33 16.02
N ASP A 112 -5.51 -3.39 16.74
CA ASP A 112 -4.70 -4.50 16.21
C ASP A 112 -5.35 -5.19 15.01
N VAL A 113 -6.68 -5.38 15.05
CA VAL A 113 -7.44 -6.02 13.96
C VAL A 113 -7.41 -5.14 12.72
N TYR A 114 -7.56 -3.83 12.89
CA TYR A 114 -7.60 -2.88 11.78
C TYR A 114 -6.21 -2.58 11.20
N GLU A 115 -5.18 -2.48 12.03
CA GLU A 115 -3.79 -2.36 11.57
C GLU A 115 -3.39 -3.62 10.78
N THR A 116 -3.78 -4.81 11.25
CA THR A 116 -3.53 -6.06 10.52
C THR A 116 -4.29 -6.09 9.19
N PHE A 117 -5.55 -5.65 9.16
CA PHE A 117 -6.36 -5.61 7.95
C PHE A 117 -5.84 -4.59 6.93
N ASP A 118 -5.47 -3.39 7.38
CA ASP A 118 -4.83 -2.36 6.53
C ASP A 118 -3.51 -2.88 5.95
N LEU A 119 -2.72 -3.55 6.77
CA LEU A 119 -1.46 -4.11 6.32
C LEU A 119 -1.68 -5.18 5.25
N LEU A 120 -2.64 -6.10 5.44
CA LEU A 120 -2.99 -7.11 4.45
C LEU A 120 -3.47 -6.49 3.13
N ILE A 121 -4.32 -5.48 3.23
CA ILE A 121 -4.83 -4.73 2.08
C ILE A 121 -3.70 -4.03 1.34
N THR A 122 -2.81 -3.34 2.05
CA THR A 122 -1.68 -2.59 1.48
C THR A 122 -0.64 -3.54 0.88
N PHE A 123 -0.43 -4.70 1.50
CA PHE A 123 0.51 -5.71 1.03
C PHE A 123 0.02 -6.47 -0.21
N THR A 124 -1.30 -6.57 -0.41
CA THR A 124 -1.92 -7.28 -1.55
C THR A 124 -1.52 -6.71 -2.92
N PRO A 125 -1.73 -5.41 -3.23
CA PRO A 125 -1.31 -4.83 -4.50
C PRO A 125 0.22 -4.84 -4.64
N TYR A 126 0.96 -4.64 -3.55
CA TYR A 126 2.42 -4.69 -3.56
C TYR A 126 2.96 -6.07 -3.95
N SER A 127 2.41 -7.13 -3.34
CA SER A 127 2.73 -8.52 -3.66
C SER A 127 2.38 -8.86 -5.10
N LEU A 128 1.25 -8.35 -5.60
CA LEU A 128 0.82 -8.54 -6.98
C LEU A 128 1.78 -7.87 -7.97
N VAL A 129 2.25 -6.65 -7.67
CA VAL A 129 3.30 -5.97 -8.45
C VAL A 129 4.59 -6.78 -8.47
N LEU A 130 5.06 -7.23 -7.30
CA LEU A 130 6.30 -8.02 -7.19
C LEU A 130 6.19 -9.34 -7.98
N PHE A 131 5.09 -10.07 -7.78
CA PHE A 131 4.82 -11.34 -8.44
C PHE A 131 4.77 -11.20 -9.96
N THR A 132 4.02 -10.21 -10.46
CA THR A 132 3.92 -9.95 -11.91
C THR A 132 5.26 -9.53 -12.51
N HIS A 133 6.11 -8.80 -11.78
CA HIS A 133 7.47 -8.47 -12.22
C HIS A 133 8.38 -9.70 -12.27
N LEU A 134 8.36 -10.54 -11.25
CA LEU A 134 9.15 -11.78 -11.23
C LEU A 134 8.77 -12.66 -12.42
N LEU A 135 7.48 -12.86 -12.68
CA LEU A 135 7.03 -13.61 -13.85
C LEU A 135 7.47 -12.95 -15.17
N LEU A 136 7.39 -11.63 -15.27
CA LEU A 136 7.83 -10.90 -16.46
C LEU A 136 9.32 -11.10 -16.72
N ILE A 137 10.16 -10.99 -15.68
CA ILE A 137 11.61 -11.21 -15.76
C ILE A 137 11.88 -12.65 -16.22
N THR A 138 11.23 -13.64 -15.61
CA THR A 138 11.38 -15.05 -15.99
C THR A 138 11.02 -15.28 -17.46
N VAL A 139 9.91 -14.70 -17.95
CA VAL A 139 9.52 -14.81 -19.36
C VAL A 139 10.53 -14.12 -20.29
N LEU A 140 11.04 -12.95 -19.91
CA LEU A 140 12.03 -12.22 -20.70
C LEU A 140 13.36 -12.96 -20.78
N LEU A 141 13.81 -13.55 -19.67
CA LEU A 141 15.01 -14.40 -19.62
C LEU A 141 14.81 -15.65 -20.49
N TYR A 142 13.70 -16.37 -20.32
CA TYR A 142 13.39 -17.55 -21.12
C TYR A 142 13.36 -17.24 -22.64
N ARG A 143 12.70 -16.14 -23.04
CA ARG A 143 12.70 -15.70 -24.44
C ARG A 143 14.08 -15.30 -24.95
N LYS A 144 14.95 -14.72 -24.12
CA LYS A 144 16.33 -14.40 -24.51
C LYS A 144 17.12 -15.68 -24.80
N PHE A 145 16.93 -16.74 -24.00
CA PHE A 145 17.56 -18.03 -24.23
C PHE A 145 17.02 -18.75 -25.48
N VAL A 146 15.70 -18.77 -25.67
CA VAL A 146 15.06 -19.51 -26.79
C VAL A 146 15.15 -18.76 -28.14
N ILE A 147 15.17 -17.43 -28.13
CA ILE A 147 15.03 -16.59 -29.35
C ILE A 147 16.37 -15.92 -29.73
N ALA A 148 17.50 -16.26 -29.09
CA ALA A 148 18.83 -15.80 -29.51
C ALA A 148 19.09 -16.05 -31.02
N ASP A 149 18.43 -17.06 -31.61
CA ASP A 149 18.54 -17.41 -33.03
C ASP A 149 17.60 -16.65 -33.98
N ARG A 150 16.48 -16.08 -33.49
CA ARG A 150 15.46 -15.40 -34.34
C ARG A 150 15.41 -13.88 -34.18
N GLN A 151 16.06 -13.31 -33.16
CA GLN A 151 15.97 -11.88 -32.82
C GLN A 151 16.66 -10.91 -33.82
N ARG A 152 17.42 -11.40 -34.80
CA ARG A 152 17.97 -10.54 -35.88
C ARG A 152 16.90 -10.00 -36.84
N ARG A 153 15.69 -10.57 -36.90
CA ARG A 153 14.68 -10.20 -37.92
C ARG A 153 13.53 -9.31 -37.45
N GLN A 154 13.37 -9.03 -36.15
CA GLN A 154 12.28 -8.18 -35.65
C GLN A 154 12.80 -6.83 -35.14
N ALA A 155 13.14 -5.94 -36.09
CA ALA A 155 13.42 -4.52 -35.85
C ALA A 155 12.16 -3.69 -35.52
N GLY A 156 11.01 -4.36 -35.31
CA GLY A 156 9.73 -3.74 -35.03
C GLY A 156 9.67 -3.14 -33.63
N SER A 157 9.88 -1.83 -33.55
CA SER A 157 9.53 -0.92 -32.45
C SER A 157 10.56 -0.77 -31.31
N ARG A 158 11.67 -0.06 -31.59
CA ARG A 158 12.49 0.60 -30.53
C ARG A 158 11.61 1.40 -29.55
N LYS A 159 10.50 1.98 -30.01
CA LYS A 159 9.54 2.75 -29.20
C LYS A 159 8.90 1.89 -28.10
N TYR A 160 8.47 0.68 -28.43
CA TYR A 160 7.87 -0.24 -27.47
C TYR A 160 8.86 -0.71 -26.41
N ARG A 161 10.11 -1.02 -26.82
CA ARG A 161 11.16 -1.40 -25.87
C ARG A 161 11.48 -0.26 -24.89
N ARG A 162 11.52 0.99 -25.36
CA ARG A 162 11.71 2.17 -24.50
C ARG A 162 10.57 2.35 -23.50
N LEU A 163 9.31 2.24 -23.93
CA LEU A 163 8.14 2.31 -23.05
C LEU A 163 8.18 1.20 -21.99
N LEU A 164 8.50 -0.03 -22.40
CA LEU A 164 8.58 -1.16 -21.47
C LEU A 164 9.68 -0.95 -20.41
N PHE A 165 10.80 -0.34 -20.81
CA PHE A 165 11.90 -0.01 -19.92
C PHE A 165 11.54 1.11 -18.95
N SER A 166 10.90 2.20 -19.42
CA SER A 166 10.48 3.31 -18.56
C SER A 166 9.45 2.86 -17.52
N LEU A 167 8.50 2.01 -17.91
CA LEU A 167 7.52 1.45 -16.97
C LEU A 167 8.19 0.53 -15.93
N ASN A 168 9.17 -0.28 -16.34
CA ASN A 168 9.99 -1.08 -15.42
C ASN A 168 10.69 -0.21 -14.39
N LEU A 169 11.32 0.88 -14.85
CA LEU A 169 12.08 1.78 -13.99
C LEU A 169 11.15 2.48 -13.00
N PHE A 170 9.98 2.92 -13.45
CA PHE A 170 8.94 3.47 -12.58
C PHE A 170 8.50 2.47 -11.51
N LEU A 171 8.30 1.20 -11.87
CA LEU A 171 7.86 0.16 -10.93
C LEU A 171 8.96 -0.18 -9.92
N ILE A 172 10.22 -0.26 -10.35
CA ILE A 172 11.36 -0.44 -9.43
C ILE A 172 11.49 0.75 -8.49
N TRP A 173 11.38 1.98 -9.01
CA TRP A 173 11.40 3.20 -8.19
C TRP A 173 10.27 3.18 -7.17
N PHE A 174 9.05 2.89 -7.59
CA PHE A 174 7.90 2.75 -6.70
C PHE A 174 8.14 1.69 -5.61
N LEU A 175 8.63 0.50 -5.98
CA LEU A 175 8.94 -0.54 -5.02
C LEU A 175 9.99 -0.08 -4.01
N LEU A 176 11.07 0.57 -4.45
CA LEU A 176 12.16 1.06 -3.58
C LEU A 176 11.72 2.20 -2.66
N THR A 177 10.85 3.10 -3.13
CA THR A 177 10.34 4.21 -2.32
C THR A 177 9.38 3.72 -1.24
N TRP A 178 8.53 2.75 -1.56
CA TRP A 178 7.50 2.27 -0.64
C TRP A 178 7.94 1.10 0.25
N SER A 179 8.88 0.25 -0.19
CA SER A 179 9.30 -0.92 0.60
C SER A 179 9.81 -0.59 2.00
N PRO A 180 10.64 0.44 2.24
CA PRO A 180 11.14 0.72 3.59
C PRO A 180 9.99 1.02 4.56
N TRP A 181 9.00 1.78 4.11
CA TRP A 181 7.84 2.14 4.92
C TRP A 181 6.94 0.94 5.20
N VAL A 182 6.60 0.17 4.17
CA VAL A 182 5.77 -1.05 4.31
C VAL A 182 6.45 -2.09 5.19
N LEU A 183 7.77 -2.29 5.02
CA LEU A 183 8.53 -3.21 5.85
C LEU A 183 8.62 -2.74 7.30
N TYR A 184 8.83 -1.43 7.52
CA TYR A 184 8.85 -0.86 8.86
C TYR A 184 7.52 -1.07 9.58
N ASP A 185 6.39 -0.70 8.96
CA ASP A 185 5.07 -0.89 9.54
C ASP A 185 4.76 -2.38 9.77
N PHE A 186 5.20 -3.27 8.87
CA PHE A 186 5.07 -4.72 9.06
C PHE A 186 5.85 -5.23 10.27
N PHE A 187 7.13 -4.89 10.39
CA PHE A 187 7.95 -5.31 11.53
C PHE A 187 7.41 -4.75 12.84
N GLN A 188 6.96 -3.50 12.86
CA GLN A 188 6.31 -2.90 14.05
C GLN A 188 5.03 -3.64 14.42
N SER A 189 4.15 -3.93 13.46
CA SER A 189 2.90 -4.66 13.70
C SER A 189 3.16 -6.06 14.27
N VAL A 190 4.13 -6.78 13.69
CA VAL A 190 4.53 -8.11 14.16
C VAL A 190 5.13 -8.05 15.57
N LEU A 191 5.97 -7.05 15.86
CA LEU A 191 6.56 -6.85 17.19
C LEU A 191 5.49 -6.55 18.24
N ASN A 192 4.56 -5.64 17.94
CA ASN A 192 3.45 -5.27 18.84
C ASN A 192 2.55 -6.46 19.12
N PHE A 193 2.16 -7.20 18.08
CA PHE A 193 1.35 -8.41 18.22
C PHE A 193 2.06 -9.47 19.08
N THR A 194 3.37 -9.67 18.88
CA THR A 194 4.14 -10.62 19.67
C THR A 194 4.20 -10.18 21.14
N TYR A 195 4.35 -8.88 21.38
CA TYR A 195 4.44 -8.31 22.72
C TYR A 195 3.10 -8.36 23.47
N SER A 196 1.97 -8.09 22.81
CA SER A 196 0.64 -8.17 23.42
C SER A 196 0.29 -9.61 23.82
N VAL A 197 0.52 -10.58 22.92
CA VAL A 197 0.32 -12.01 23.22
C VAL A 197 1.21 -12.47 24.38
N TYR A 198 2.46 -11.99 24.44
CA TYR A 198 3.38 -12.32 25.54
C TYR A 198 2.91 -11.77 26.90
N ILE A 199 2.42 -10.53 26.95
CA ILE A 199 1.87 -9.92 28.18
C ILE A 199 0.61 -10.64 28.63
N ASP A 200 -0.31 -10.95 27.71
CA ASP A 200 -1.55 -11.67 28.03
C ASP A 200 -1.25 -13.08 28.59
N ALA A 201 -0.24 -13.76 28.06
CA ALA A 201 0.21 -15.05 28.56
C ALA A 201 0.82 -14.98 29.98
N ILE A 202 1.51 -13.88 30.32
CA ILE A 202 2.07 -13.67 31.66
C ILE A 202 0.98 -13.32 32.66
N THR A 203 0.08 -12.41 32.30
CA THR A 203 -0.99 -11.93 33.20
C THR A 203 -2.03 -13.00 33.50
N THR A 204 -2.24 -13.98 32.63
CA THR A 204 -3.09 -15.15 32.91
C THR A 204 -2.43 -16.21 33.80
N PHE A 205 -1.09 -16.16 33.96
CA PHE A 205 -0.34 -17.09 34.81
C PHE A 205 -0.13 -16.61 36.25
N ILE A 206 -0.31 -15.31 36.51
CA ILE A 206 -0.20 -14.66 37.83
C ILE A 206 -1.58 -14.59 38.49
#